data_AF-Q89AA8-F1
#
_entry.id   AF-Q89AA8-F1
#
_cell.length_a   1.000
_cell.length_b   1.000
_cell.length_c   1.000
_cell.angle_alpha   90.00
_cell.angle_beta   90.00
_cell.angle_gamma   90.00
#
_symmetry.space_group_name_H-M   'P 1'
#
loop_
_entity.id
_entity.type
_entity.pdbx_description
1 polymer ?
#
loop_
_entity_poly.entity_id
_entity_poly.type
_entity_poly.pdbx_seq_one_letter_code
_entity_poly.pdbx_strand_id
1 'polypeptide(L)'
;MNYIPDWNEELAKKIAKSEFINMTPDHWEIIYIIRNFYLNFNLAPSIRILIKTLEKMKYNKKKCSSRYLLKLFPKNPIKQASKIAGVPKTNDCI
;
A
#
# COMPACT_ATOMS: atom_id res chain seq x y z
N MET A 1 11.99 -16.08 -6.23
CA MET A 1 11.80 -14.70 -6.71
C MET A 1 10.37 -14.56 -7.23
N ASN A 2 9.48 -13.82 -6.56
CA ASN A 2 8.16 -13.52 -7.12
C ASN A 2 8.12 -12.05 -7.54
N TYR A 3 8.79 -11.73 -8.65
CA TYR A 3 8.41 -10.55 -9.43
C TYR A 3 7.01 -10.85 -9.97
N ILE A 4 6.03 -9.99 -9.68
CA ILE A 4 4.67 -10.13 -10.21
C ILE A 4 4.55 -9.12 -11.36
N PRO A 5 5.00 -9.46 -12.59
CA PRO A 5 4.72 -8.61 -13.76
C PRO A 5 3.21 -8.43 -13.93
N ASP A 6 2.43 -9.42 -13.49
CA ASP A 6 0.98 -9.51 -13.65
C ASP A 6 0.19 -8.79 -12.55
N TRP A 7 0.80 -7.82 -11.87
CA TRP A 7 0.00 -7.01 -10.96
C TRP A 7 -0.96 -6.16 -11.80
N ASN A 8 -2.26 -6.41 -11.59
CA ASN A 8 -3.34 -5.61 -12.13
C ASN A 8 -4.36 -5.35 -11.00
N GLU A 9 -5.30 -4.44 -11.25
CA GLU A 9 -6.32 -4.10 -10.26
C GLU A 9 -7.16 -5.32 -9.85
N GLU A 10 -7.40 -6.27 -10.75
CA GLU A 10 -8.18 -7.47 -10.42
C GLU A 10 -7.47 -8.37 -9.41
N LEU A 11 -6.17 -8.59 -9.59
CA LEU A 11 -5.34 -9.34 -8.65
C LEU A 11 -5.29 -8.61 -7.31
N ALA A 12 -5.10 -7.28 -7.32
CA ALA A 12 -5.14 -6.47 -6.12
C ALA A 12 -6.50 -6.58 -5.40
N LYS A 13 -7.63 -6.55 -6.12
CA LYS A 13 -8.97 -6.77 -5.55
C LYS A 13 -9.11 -8.16 -4.95
N LYS A 14 -8.61 -9.21 -5.61
CA LYS A 14 -8.59 -10.59 -5.08
C LYS A 14 -7.79 -10.68 -3.78
N ILE A 15 -6.60 -10.07 -3.74
CA ILE A 15 -5.75 -10.03 -2.54
C ILE A 15 -6.44 -9.22 -1.43
N ALA A 16 -7.00 -8.05 -1.74
CA ALA A 16 -7.71 -7.22 -0.77
C ALA A 16 -8.92 -7.94 -0.16
N LYS A 17 -9.66 -8.71 -0.98
CA LYS A 17 -10.76 -9.57 -0.50
C LYS A 17 -10.27 -10.62 0.50
N SER A 18 -9.10 -11.23 0.26
CA SER A 18 -8.48 -12.16 1.23
C SER A 18 -8.04 -11.48 2.54
N GLU A 19 -7.76 -10.17 2.48
CA GLU A 19 -7.40 -9.34 3.63
C GLU A 19 -8.62 -8.70 4.30
N PHE A 20 -9.85 -8.99 3.84
CA PHE A 20 -11.10 -8.38 4.29
C PHE A 20 -11.12 -6.86 4.13
N ILE A 21 -10.49 -6.35 3.07
CA ILE A 21 -10.45 -4.93 2.74
C ILE A 21 -11.33 -4.67 1.52
N ASN A 22 -12.20 -3.68 1.64
CA ASN A 22 -12.98 -3.18 0.51
C ASN A 22 -12.19 -2.07 -0.21
N MET A 23 -11.82 -2.31 -1.46
CA MET A 23 -10.96 -1.42 -2.25
C MET A 23 -11.71 -0.15 -2.71
N THR A 24 -11.89 0.80 -1.80
CA THR A 24 -12.43 2.13 -2.12
C THR A 24 -11.37 3.01 -2.81
N PRO A 25 -11.74 4.14 -3.42
CA PRO A 25 -10.78 5.08 -4.05
C PRO A 25 -9.62 5.46 -3.11
N ASP A 26 -9.94 5.71 -1.83
CA ASP A 26 -8.96 5.99 -0.79
C ASP A 26 -7.92 4.86 -0.60
N HIS A 27 -8.31 3.59 -0.74
CA HIS A 27 -7.37 2.47 -0.69
C HIS A 27 -6.48 2.43 -1.93
N TRP A 28 -7.08 2.62 -3.11
CA TRP A 28 -6.35 2.60 -4.38
C TRP A 28 -5.23 3.61 -4.43
N GLU A 29 -5.44 4.81 -3.87
CA GLU A 29 -4.38 5.81 -3.80
C GLU A 29 -3.17 5.32 -3.01
N ILE A 30 -3.39 4.69 -1.85
CA ILE A 30 -2.30 4.10 -1.07
C ILE A 30 -1.58 3.02 -1.88
N ILE A 31 -2.33 2.16 -2.55
CA ILE A 31 -1.80 1.10 -3.40
C ILE A 31 -0.95 1.66 -4.54
N TYR A 32 -1.42 2.70 -5.22
CA TYR A 32 -0.70 3.36 -6.30
C TYR A 32 0.55 4.08 -5.82
N ILE A 33 0.51 4.71 -4.65
CA ILE A 33 1.69 5.32 -4.02
C ILE A 33 2.75 4.25 -3.76
N ILE A 34 2.36 3.14 -3.14
CA ILE A 34 3.28 2.05 -2.80
C ILE A 34 3.85 1.42 -4.07
N ARG A 35 3.01 1.17 -5.06
CA ARG A 35 3.42 0.62 -6.35
C ARG A 35 4.39 1.55 -7.06
N ASN A 36 4.09 2.84 -7.14
CA ASN A 36 4.97 3.81 -7.77
C ASN A 36 6.31 3.90 -7.02
N PHE A 37 6.30 3.86 -5.69
CA PHE A 37 7.53 3.83 -4.90
C PHE A 37 8.35 2.57 -5.20
N TYR A 38 7.72 1.39 -5.26
CA TYR A 38 8.39 0.15 -5.60
C TYR A 38 8.92 0.15 -7.05
N LEU A 39 8.19 0.70 -8.03
CA LEU A 39 8.68 0.80 -9.40
C LEU A 39 9.90 1.72 -9.53
N ASN A 40 9.99 2.77 -8.70
CA ASN A 40 11.10 3.72 -8.74
C ASN A 40 12.33 3.27 -7.93
N PHE A 41 12.12 2.63 -6.77
CA PHE A 41 13.19 2.29 -5.82
C PHE A 41 13.43 0.78 -5.67
N ASN A 42 12.59 -0.06 -6.27
CA ASN A 42 12.57 -1.52 -6.09
C ASN A 42 12.49 -1.95 -4.61
N LEU A 43 11.89 -1.11 -3.76
CA LEU A 43 11.79 -1.28 -2.32
C LEU A 43 10.37 -0.94 -1.84
N ALA A 44 9.97 -1.51 -0.69
CA ALA A 44 8.72 -1.13 -0.05
C ALA A 44 8.88 0.22 0.68
N PRO A 45 7.91 1.16 0.56
CA PRO A 45 7.96 2.39 1.34
C PRO A 45 7.71 2.11 2.81
N SER A 46 8.36 2.89 3.67
CA SER A 46 8.06 2.91 5.09
C SER A 46 6.79 3.72 5.39
N ILE A 47 6.17 3.50 6.55
CA ILE A 47 4.98 4.25 6.98
C ILE A 47 5.21 5.76 7.01
N ARG A 48 6.43 6.19 7.34
CA ARG A 48 6.82 7.61 7.34
C ARG A 48 6.82 8.18 5.93
N ILE A 49 7.32 7.45 4.95
CA ILE A 49 7.29 7.86 3.54
C ILE A 49 5.85 7.93 3.03
N LEU A 50 5.03 6.95 3.40
CA LEU A 50 3.62 6.91 2.99
C LEU A 50 2.86 8.14 3.51
N ILE A 51 2.95 8.42 4.81
CA ILE A 51 2.34 9.60 5.44
C ILE A 51 2.83 10.88 4.78
N LYS A 52 4.14 11.06 4.62
CA LYS A 52 4.74 12.25 4.00
C LYS A 52 4.29 12.43 2.54
N THR A 53 4.11 11.33 1.81
CA THR A 53 3.61 11.36 0.43
C THR A 53 2.16 11.82 0.39
N LEU A 54 1.32 11.31 1.30
CA LEU A 54 -0.07 11.74 1.43
C LEU A 54 -0.20 13.22 1.82
N GLU A 55 0.65 13.69 2.74
CA GLU A 55 0.72 15.10 3.12
C GLU A 55 1.06 15.98 1.91
N LYS A 56 2.03 15.55 1.09
CA LYS A 56 2.44 16.26 -0.13
C LYS A 56 1.36 16.28 -1.21
N MET A 57 0.58 15.22 -1.36
CA MET A 57 -0.54 15.18 -2.31
C MET A 57 -1.70 16.14 -1.95
N LYS A 58 -1.58 16.92 -0.86
CA LYS A 58 -2.59 17.87 -0.37
C LYS A 58 -3.96 17.23 -0.12
N TYR A 59 -3.97 15.93 0.15
CA TYR A 59 -5.17 15.09 0.15
C TYR A 59 -6.07 15.26 1.39
N ASN A 60 -6.08 16.44 2.03
CA ASN A 60 -6.53 16.73 3.40
C ASN A 60 -5.60 16.16 4.49
N LYS A 61 -5.09 17.04 5.38
CA LYS A 61 -4.26 16.66 6.56
C LYS A 61 -4.87 15.53 7.41
N LYS A 62 -6.20 15.38 7.40
CA LYS A 62 -6.90 14.29 8.12
C LYS A 62 -6.62 12.90 7.52
N LYS A 63 -6.45 12.80 6.19
CA LYS A 63 -6.19 11.54 5.46
C LYS A 63 -4.72 11.11 5.49
N CYS A 64 -3.82 11.92 6.05
CA CYS A 64 -2.40 11.58 6.14
C CYS A 64 -2.02 10.99 7.50
N SER A 65 -2.98 10.72 8.38
CA SER A 65 -2.71 10.23 9.73
C SER A 65 -2.55 8.71 9.79
N SER A 66 -1.74 8.22 10.72
CA SER A 66 -1.64 6.78 11.03
C SER A 66 -3.02 6.18 11.35
N ARG A 67 -3.88 6.96 12.01
CA ARG A 67 -5.25 6.57 12.35
C ARG A 67 -6.12 6.39 11.10
N TYR A 68 -5.95 7.23 10.08
CA TYR A 68 -6.63 7.06 8.79
C TYR A 68 -6.12 5.84 8.03
N LEU A 69 -4.80 5.63 7.99
CA LEU A 69 -4.22 4.42 7.39
C LEU A 69 -4.71 3.14 8.08
N LEU A 70 -4.81 3.14 9.41
CA LEU A 70 -5.42 2.05 10.18
C LEU A 70 -6.91 1.87 9.89
N LYS A 71 -7.64 2.96 9.60
CA LYS A 71 -9.06 2.86 9.20
C LYS A 71 -9.23 2.15 7.86
N LEU A 72 -8.33 2.41 6.91
CA LEU A 72 -8.32 1.73 5.61
C LEU A 72 -7.79 0.29 5.72
N PHE A 73 -6.71 0.11 6.48
CA PHE A 73 -5.99 -1.14 6.60
C PHE A 73 -5.86 -1.54 8.08
N PRO A 74 -6.88 -2.18 8.66
CA PRO A 74 -7.04 -2.31 10.11
C PRO A 74 -6.06 -3.27 10.78
N LYS A 75 -5.53 -4.28 10.06
CA LYS A 75 -4.59 -5.22 10.66
C LYS A 75 -3.19 -4.64 10.69
N ASN A 76 -2.73 -4.14 9.55
CA ASN A 76 -1.41 -3.54 9.42
C ASN A 76 -1.33 -2.74 8.11
N PRO A 77 -1.31 -1.40 8.15
CA PRO A 77 -1.38 -0.60 6.95
C PRO A 77 -0.30 -0.86 5.94
N ILE A 78 0.94 -0.99 6.39
CA ILE A 78 2.06 -1.25 5.49
C ILE A 78 2.01 -2.65 4.96
N LYS A 79 1.80 -3.65 5.81
CA LYS A 79 1.80 -5.05 5.39
C LYS A 79 0.64 -5.35 4.44
N GLN A 80 -0.56 -4.87 4.73
CA GLN A 80 -1.74 -5.09 3.90
C GLN A 80 -1.63 -4.32 2.59
N ALA A 81 -1.29 -3.03 2.63
CA ALA A 81 -1.19 -2.23 1.43
C ALA A 81 -0.04 -2.68 0.52
N SER A 82 1.14 -3.00 1.05
CA SER A 82 2.25 -3.56 0.25
C SER A 82 1.89 -4.91 -0.37
N LYS A 83 1.18 -5.77 0.37
CA LYS A 83 0.70 -7.06 -0.16
C LYS A 83 -0.29 -6.85 -1.32
N ILE A 84 -1.25 -5.94 -1.16
CA ILE A 84 -2.24 -5.63 -2.20
C ILE A 84 -1.57 -4.94 -3.40
N ALA A 85 -0.56 -4.11 -3.18
CA ALA A 85 0.23 -3.45 -4.22
C ALA A 85 1.18 -4.39 -4.98
N GLY A 86 1.24 -5.66 -4.60
CA GLY A 86 2.12 -6.65 -5.23
C GLY A 86 3.59 -6.43 -4.93
N VAL A 87 3.92 -5.65 -3.90
CA VAL A 87 5.29 -5.43 -3.49
C VAL A 87 5.76 -6.67 -2.73
N PRO A 88 6.81 -7.37 -3.21
CA PRO A 88 7.33 -8.53 -2.52
C PRO A 88 7.78 -8.11 -1.12
N LYS A 89 7.47 -8.93 -0.11
CA LYS A 89 8.06 -8.75 1.21
C LYS A 89 9.57 -8.82 1.04
N THR A 90 10.30 -7.83 1.52
CA THR A 90 11.72 -8.02 1.72
C THR A 90 11.83 -9.17 2.72
N ASN A 91 12.33 -10.31 2.26
CA ASN A 91 12.87 -11.32 3.17
C ASN A 91 14.15 -10.70 3.74
N ASP A 92 14.00 -9.73 4.63
CA ASP A 92 15.04 -9.50 5.63
C ASP A 92 14.88 -10.67 6.62
N CYS A 93 15.35 -11.83 6.17
CA CYS A 93 15.85 -12.86 7.05
C CYS A 93 17.08 -12.26 7.71
N ILE A 94 17.03 -12.08 9.03
CA ILE A 94 18.07 -12.39 10.04
C ILE A 94 17.44 -12.13 11.41
#